data_AF-A0A810PUP8-F1
#
_entry.id   AF-A0A810PUP8-F1
#
_cell.length_a   1.000
_cell.length_b   1.000
_cell.length_c   1.000
_cell.angle_alpha   90.00
_cell.angle_beta   90.00
_cell.angle_gamma   90.00
#
_symmetry.space_group_name_H-M   'P 1'
#
loop_
_entity.id
_entity.type
_entity.pdbx_description
1 polymer ?
#
loop_
_entity_poly.entity_id
_entity_poly.type
_entity_poly.pdbx_seq_one_letter_code
_entity_poly.pdbx_strand_id
1 'polypeptide(L)' 'MKVLVACEESQEVCKAFRAKGHESYSCDIQEPSGGHPEWHILGDALVAIKGGASDHDGRTDA' A
#
# COMPACT_ATOMS: atom_id res chain seq x y z
N MET A 1 -14.48 -1.96 6.17
CA MET A 1 -14.13 -0.62 5.64
C MET A 1 -12.83 -0.77 4.88
N LYS A 2 -12.68 -0.06 3.76
CA LYS A 2 -11.41 0.02 3.04
C LYS A 2 -10.55 1.12 3.65
N VAL A 3 -9.30 0.81 3.97
CA VAL A 3 -8.36 1.73 4.62
C VAL A 3 -7.07 1.75 3.81
N LEU A 4 -6.58 2.96 3.50
CA LEU A 4 -5.24 3.19 2.96
C LEU A 4 -4.41 3.87 4.04
N VAL A 5 -3.29 3.27 4.42
CA VAL A 5 -2.35 3.84 5.38
C VAL A 5 -1.16 4.38 4.60
N ALA A 6 -1.05 5.70 4.50
CA ALA A 6 0.01 6.37 3.74
C ALA A 6 1.29 6.56 4.55
N CYS A 7 2.42 6.64 3.85
CA CYS A 7 3.78 6.74 4.43
C CYS A 7 4.05 5.61 5.43
N GLU A 8 3.65 4.39 5.05
CA GLU A 8 3.67 3.24 5.95
C GLU A 8 4.37 2.05 5.30
N GLU A 9 5.67 1.97 5.56
CA GLU A 9 6.56 0.93 5.03
C GLU A 9 6.54 -0.34 5.90
N SER A 10 6.42 -0.19 7.23
CA SER A 10 6.55 -1.28 8.21
C SER A 10 5.32 -2.18 8.35
N GLN A 11 4.16 -1.74 7.86
CA GLN A 11 2.88 -2.45 7.92
C GLN A 11 2.29 -2.69 9.32
N GLU A 12 2.85 -2.11 10.37
CA GLU A 12 2.34 -2.24 11.75
C GLU A 12 0.89 -1.75 11.87
N VAL A 13 0.59 -0.59 11.30
CA VAL A 13 -0.76 -0.01 11.36
C VAL A 13 -1.71 -0.76 10.41
N CYS A 14 -1.24 -1.12 9.23
CA CYS A 14 -1.99 -1.93 8.28
C CYS A 14 -2.43 -3.28 8.89
N LYS A 15 -1.50 -3.97 9.57
CA LYS A 15 -1.78 -5.21 10.31
C LYS A 15 -2.79 -5.00 11.43
N ALA A 16 -2.67 -3.92 12.20
CA ALA A 16 -3.62 -3.62 13.27
C ALA A 16 -5.04 -3.37 12.74
N PHE A 17 -5.20 -2.71 11.60
CA PHE A 17 -6.52 -2.56 10.95
C PHE A 17 -7.05 -3.90 10.45
N ARG A 18 -6.22 -4.74 9.85
CA ARG A 18 -6.62 -6.09 9.39
C ARG A 18 -7.03 -7.01 10.54
N ALA A 19 -6.31 -6.97 11.67
CA ALA A 19 -6.67 -7.71 12.88
C ALA A 19 -8.06 -7.31 13.43
N LYS A 20 -8.52 -6.09 13.14
CA LYS A 20 -9.88 -5.60 13.46
C LYS A 20 -10.93 -5.90 12.38
N GLY A 21 -10.57 -6.65 11.34
CA GLY A 21 -11.48 -7.03 10.26
C GLY A 21 -11.68 -5.96 9.18
N HIS A 22 -10.74 -5.01 9.04
CA HIS A 22 -10.76 -4.02 7.97
C HIS A 22 -9.92 -4.47 6.76
N GLU A 23 -10.36 -4.09 5.57
CA GLU A 23 -9.59 -4.28 4.33
C GLU A 23 -8.58 -3.14 4.23
N SER A 24 -7.38 -3.35 4.78
CA SER A 24 -6.33 -2.32 4.87
C SER A 24 -5.19 -2.57 3.91
N TYR A 25 -4.62 -1.49 3.38
CA TYR A 25 -3.43 -1.48 2.55
C TYR A 25 -2.42 -0.46 3.11
N SER A 26 -1.16 -0.84 3.11
CA SER A 26 -0.02 0.04 3.38
C SER A 26 0.43 0.71 2.08
N CYS A 27 0.95 1.92 2.14
CA CYS A 27 1.44 2.64 0.96
C CYS A 27 2.64 3.50 1.34
N ASP A 28 3.77 3.23 0.71
CA ASP A 28 5.01 3.98 0.86
C ASP A 28 5.77 4.00 -0.48
N ILE A 29 6.78 4.85 -0.59
CA ILE A 29 7.67 4.89 -1.76
C ILE A 29 8.81 3.87 -1.66
N GLN A 30 8.99 3.26 -0.49
CA GLN A 30 9.99 2.23 -0.21
C GLN A 30 9.37 0.83 -0.25
N GLU A 31 10.19 -0.17 -0.60
CA GLU A 31 9.78 -1.57 -0.51
C GLU A 31 9.40 -1.95 0.94
N PRO A 32 8.36 -2.77 1.15
CA PRO A 32 7.85 -3.05 2.48
C PRO A 32 8.73 -4.04 3.27
N SER A 33 9.00 -3.73 4.54
CA SER A 33 9.60 -4.66 5.51
C SER A 33 8.59 -5.45 6.33
N GLY A 34 7.31 -5.07 6.28
CA GLY A 34 6.25 -5.63 7.13
C GLY A 34 5.81 -7.07 6.85
N GLY A 35 6.40 -7.74 5.85
CA GLY A 35 6.19 -9.16 5.55
C GLY A 35 4.97 -9.51 4.71
N HIS A 36 4.19 -8.51 4.28
CA HIS A 36 3.01 -8.70 3.44
C HIS A 36 3.05 -7.79 2.20
N PRO A 37 3.87 -8.13 1.19
CA PRO A 37 3.99 -7.32 -0.03
C PRO A 37 2.66 -7.20 -0.79
N GLU A 38 1.77 -8.18 -0.65
CA GLU A 38 0.45 -8.18 -1.29
C GLU A 38 -0.54 -7.17 -0.68
N TRP A 39 -0.17 -6.53 0.44
CA TRP A 39 -0.94 -5.45 1.08
C TRP A 39 -0.26 -4.09 0.91
N HIS A 40 0.82 -4.02 0.15
CA HIS A 40 1.64 -2.83 0.01
C HIS A 40 1.49 -2.22 -1.38
N ILE A 41 1.15 -0.94 -1.43
CA ILE A 41 1.10 -0.13 -2.63
C ILE A 41 2.38 0.68 -2.66
N LEU A 42 3.34 0.24 -3.48
CA LEU A 42 4.60 0.95 -3.68
C LEU A 42 4.36 2.17 -4.58
N GLY A 43 4.37 3.37 -4.00
CA GLY A 43 4.19 4.62 -4.74
C GLY A 43 3.56 5.76 -3.94
N ASP A 44 3.11 6.78 -4.67
CA ASP A 44 2.50 7.98 -4.10
C ASP A 44 1.06 7.72 -3.60
N ALA A 45 0.82 7.96 -2.32
CA ALA A 45 -0.49 7.78 -1.69
C ALA A 45 -1.61 8.64 -2.29
N LEU A 46 -1.29 9.83 -2.82
CA LEU A 46 -2.26 10.69 -3.51
C LEU A 46 -2.68 10.11 -4.86
N VAL A 47 -1.81 9.32 -5.50
CA VAL A 47 -2.16 8.58 -6.72
C VAL A 47 -3.02 7.37 -6.36
N ALA A 48 -2.63 6.64 -5.30
CA ALA A 48 -3.38 5.48 -4.81
C ALA A 48 -4.82 5.83 -4.41
N ILE A 49 -5.03 6.92 -3.66
CA ILE A 49 -6.37 7.33 -3.21
C ILE A 49 -7.28 7.80 -4.35
N LYS A 50 -6.72 8.26 -5.47
CA LYS A 50 -7.49 8.61 -6.68
C LYS A 50 -7.99 7.38 -7.44
N GLY A 51 -7.67 6.17 -6.98
CA GLY A 51 -7.96 4.91 -7.67
C GLY A 51 -6.96 4.60 -8.80
N GLY A 52 -5.83 5.32 -8.83
CA GLY A 52 -4.83 5.26 -9.90
C GLY A 52 -3.55 4.49 -9.53
N ALA A 53 -3.55 3.70 -8.46
CA ALA A 53 -2.51 2.69 -8.26
C ALA A 53 -2.78 1.51 -9.22
N SER A 54 -2.65 1.77 -10.52
CA SER A 54 -2.43 0.72 -11.50
C SER A 54 -1.05 0.13 -11.22
N ASP A 55 -0.97 -1.18 -11.09
CA ASP A 55 0.20 -2.03 -10.88
C ASP A 55 1.30 -1.89 -11.96
N HIS A 56 1.75 -0.67 -12.24
CA HIS A 56 2.77 -0.35 -13.21
C HIS A 56 3.92 0.38 -12.51
N ASP A 57 4.71 -0.42 -11.81
CA ASP A 57 6.14 -0.15 -11.62
C ASP A 57 6.78 0.08 -13.00
N GLY A 58 6.88 1.34 -13.42
CA GLY A 58 7.96 1.87 -14.25
C GLY A 58 8.35 1.21 -15.58
N ARG A 59 7.67 0.17 -16.09
CA ARG A 59 7.95 -0.44 -17.40
C ARG A 59 6.91 -0.01 -18.40
N THR A 60 7.09 1.19 -18.93
CA THR A 60 6.61 1.51 -20.28
C THR A 60 7.66 1.00 -21.27
N ASP A 61 7.15 0.39 -22.32
CA ASP A 61 7.81 -0.28 -23.44
C ASP A 61 9.15 0.32 -23.91
N ALA A 62 10.15 -0.55 -24.07
CA ALA A 62 11.26 -0.43 -25.00
C ALA A 62 11.30 -1.67 -25.90
#